data_AF-A0A850ABY5-F1
#
_entry.id   AF-A0A850ABY5-F1
#
_cell.length_a   1.000
_cell.length_b   1.000
_cell.length_c   1.000
_cell.angle_alpha   90.00
_cell.angle_beta   90.00
_cell.angle_gamma   90.00
#
_symmetry.space_group_name_H-M   'P 1'
#
loop_
_entity.id
_entity.type
_entity.pdbx_description
1 polymer ?
#
loop_
_entity_poly.entity_id
_entity_poly.type
_entity_poly.pdbx_seq_one_letter_code
_entity_poly.pdbx_strand_id
1 'polypeptide(L)'
;MTLLFLAAVVLLGLGAWLYVRSGQQRRAAGLPAGEIIYVDAGDWRRADRPLFSDRYQLTGKPDYLIDQGREIIPVEVKSARLGQNQPYDSHKLQLAAYCLLIEESEGVRPAYGVIKYADAAIRLPYTAALRAELLHTLDLMRRDLAARHVSRSHDDPARCRHCGYAHACGEQ
;
A
#
# COMPACT_ATOMS: atom_id res chain seq x y z
N MET A 1 26.07 34.05 16.49
CA MET A 1 25.95 33.19 15.29
C MET A 1 26.24 31.72 15.60
N THR A 2 27.40 31.39 16.16
CA THR A 2 27.89 30.02 16.41
C THR A 2 27.03 29.21 17.39
N LEU A 3 26.59 29.83 18.49
CA LEU A 3 25.68 29.20 19.48
C LEU A 3 24.31 28.83 18.88
N LEU A 4 23.75 29.70 18.03
CA LEU A 4 22.49 29.44 17.35
C LEU A 4 22.64 28.29 16.34
N PHE A 5 23.78 28.22 15.65
CA PHE A 5 24.08 27.15 14.71
C PHE A 5 24.23 25.80 15.41
N LEU A 6 24.94 25.76 16.54
CA LEU A 6 25.08 24.56 17.39
C LEU A 6 23.73 24.10 17.93
N ALA A 7 22.89 25.03 18.40
CA ALA A 7 21.55 24.71 18.88
C ALA A 7 20.68 24.10 17.77
N ALA A 8 20.73 24.65 16.55
CA ALA A 8 19.99 24.13 15.40
C ALA A 8 20.42 22.70 15.03
N VAL A 9 21.72 22.41 15.02
CA VAL A 9 22.24 21.06 14.73
C VAL A 9 21.79 20.05 15.79
N VAL A 10 21.81 20.43 17.07
CA VAL A 10 21.35 19.56 18.17
C VAL A 10 19.86 19.28 18.06
N LEU A 11 19.04 20.30 17.76
CA LEU A 11 17.59 20.12 17.59
C LEU A 11 17.26 19.25 16.38
N LEU A 12 17.97 19.40 15.26
CA LEU A 12 17.82 18.54 14.08
C LEU A 12 18.22 17.09 14.39
N GLY A 13 19.34 16.89 15.09
CA GLY A 13 19.79 15.56 15.52
C GLY A 13 18.79 14.89 16.46
N LEU A 14 18.27 15.63 17.45
CA LEU A 14 17.25 15.13 18.36
C LEU A 14 15.94 14.83 17.62
N GLY A 15 15.53 15.68 16.69
CA GLY A 15 14.34 15.47 15.85
C GLY A 15 14.46 14.21 14.99
N ALA A 16 15.61 14.01 14.34
CA ALA A 16 15.90 12.79 13.56
C ALA A 16 15.90 11.54 14.45
N TRP A 17 16.50 11.62 15.65
CA TRP A 17 16.51 10.51 16.61
C TRP A 17 15.10 10.16 17.10
N LEU A 18 14.30 11.15 17.47
CA LEU A 18 12.90 10.97 17.87
C LEU A 18 12.06 10.39 16.73
N TYR A 19 12.28 10.86 15.50
CA TYR A 19 11.58 10.34 14.31
C TYR A 19 11.86 8.84 14.10
N VAL A 20 13.14 8.43 14.09
CA VAL A 20 13.54 7.02 13.95
C VAL A 20 12.99 6.17 15.10
N ARG A 21 13.11 6.65 16.34
CA ARG A 21 12.62 5.95 17.54
C ARG A 21 11.10 5.78 17.53
N SER A 22 10.36 6.80 17.06
CA SER A 22 8.90 6.72 16.93
C SER A 22 8.49 5.63 15.93
N GLY A 23 9.19 5.50 14.81
CA GLY A 23 8.96 4.43 13.83
C GLY A 23 9.21 3.04 14.42
N GLN A 24 10.26 2.88 15.22
CA GLN A 24 10.58 1.62 15.89
C GLN A 24 9.58 1.28 17.02
N GLN A 25 9.19 2.25 17.84
CA GLN A 25 8.21 2.03 18.91
C GLN A 25 6.82 1.69 18.38
N ARG A 26 6.38 2.29 17.27
CA ARG A 26 5.10 1.93 16.64
C ARG A 26 5.08 0.48 16.16
N ARG A 27 6.22 0.00 15.62
CA ARG A 27 6.40 -1.42 15.23
C ARG A 27 6.38 -2.35 16.46
N ALA A 28 7.06 -1.97 17.55
CA ALA A 28 7.10 -2.74 18.79
C ALA A 28 5.76 -2.78 19.54
N ALA A 29 4.96 -1.72 19.46
CA ALA A 29 3.66 -1.61 20.10
C ALA A 29 2.52 -2.31 19.33
N GLY A 30 2.81 -2.95 18.19
CA GLY A 30 1.79 -3.62 17.37
C GLY A 30 0.72 -2.67 16.83
N LEU A 31 1.06 -1.39 16.64
CA LEU A 31 0.14 -0.40 16.11
C LEU A 31 -0.01 -0.60 14.59
N PRO A 32 -1.22 -0.45 14.04
CA PRO A 32 -1.47 -0.62 12.62
C PRO A 32 -0.60 0.30 11.76
N ALA A 33 -0.16 -0.24 10.63
CA ALA A 33 0.37 0.53 9.52
C ALA A 33 -0.80 1.25 8.83
N GLY A 34 -1.30 2.30 9.48
CA GLY A 34 -2.49 3.04 9.07
C GLY A 34 -3.30 3.47 10.29
N GLU A 35 -4.30 4.31 10.05
CA GLU A 35 -5.25 4.73 11.07
C GLU A 35 -6.48 3.81 11.02
N ILE A 36 -6.87 3.22 12.15
CA ILE A 36 -8.16 2.52 12.24
C ILE A 36 -9.25 3.57 12.22
N ILE A 37 -10.15 3.47 11.26
CA ILE A 37 -11.25 4.43 11.09
C ILE A 37 -12.60 3.73 11.22
N TYR A 38 -13.60 4.47 11.69
CA TYR A 38 -15.00 4.11 11.47
C TYR A 38 -15.41 4.66 10.10
N VAL A 39 -16.03 3.84 9.27
CA VAL A 39 -16.48 4.29 7.94
C VAL A 39 -17.97 4.07 7.83
N ASP A 40 -18.71 5.18 7.73
CA ASP A 40 -20.13 5.13 7.35
C ASP A 40 -20.23 4.90 5.84
N ALA A 41 -21.06 3.93 5.45
CA ALA A 41 -21.18 3.47 4.07
C ALA A 41 -22.00 4.42 3.16
N GLY A 42 -22.48 5.56 3.69
CA GLY A 42 -23.42 6.46 3.01
C GLY A 42 -22.89 7.05 1.70
N ASP A 43 -21.59 7.26 1.58
CA ASP A 43 -20.95 7.89 0.40
C ASP A 43 -20.17 6.89 -0.47
N TRP A 44 -20.33 5.59 -0.24
CA TRP A 44 -19.61 4.56 -1.00
C TRP A 44 -20.31 4.27 -2.31
N ARG A 45 -19.64 4.54 -3.41
CA ARG A 45 -20.10 4.17 -4.75
C ARG A 45 -19.30 2.99 -5.24
N ARG A 46 -19.98 1.97 -5.75
CA ARG A 46 -19.28 0.84 -6.39
C ARG A 46 -18.54 1.36 -7.61
N ALA A 47 -17.32 0.89 -7.86
CA ALA A 47 -16.67 1.23 -9.12
C ALA A 47 -17.44 0.52 -10.25
N ASP A 48 -18.02 1.28 -11.19
CA ASP A 48 -18.80 0.69 -12.27
C ASP A 48 -17.90 -0.01 -13.29
N ARG A 49 -16.79 0.64 -13.64
CA ARG A 49 -15.81 0.19 -14.65
C ARG A 49 -14.40 0.07 -14.07
N PRO A 50 -13.54 -0.80 -14.63
CA PRO A 50 -12.11 -0.77 -14.35
C PRO A 50 -11.50 0.59 -14.74
N LEU A 51 -10.54 1.02 -13.93
CA LEU A 51 -9.67 2.16 -14.22
C LEU A 51 -8.43 1.67 -14.98
N PHE A 52 -7.88 2.54 -15.81
CA PHE A 52 -6.72 2.24 -16.64
C PHE A 52 -5.70 3.38 -16.61
N SER A 53 -4.42 3.03 -16.53
CA SER A 53 -3.30 3.94 -16.78
C SER A 53 -2.54 3.45 -18.00
N ASP A 54 -2.52 4.28 -19.05
CA ASP A 54 -1.74 4.03 -20.26
C ASP A 54 -0.23 4.11 -19.97
N ARG A 55 0.19 5.13 -19.21
CA ARG A 55 1.60 5.34 -18.86
C ARG A 55 2.21 4.13 -18.14
N TYR A 56 1.46 3.53 -17.22
CA TYR A 56 1.92 2.41 -16.42
C TYR A 56 1.37 1.07 -16.92
N GLN A 57 0.63 1.02 -18.03
CA GLN A 57 0.02 -0.21 -18.58
C GLN A 57 -0.63 -1.06 -17.48
N LEU A 58 -1.41 -0.40 -16.62
CA LEU A 58 -2.01 -0.98 -15.42
C LEU A 58 -3.52 -0.84 -15.53
N THR A 59 -4.24 -1.91 -15.22
CA THR A 59 -5.71 -1.92 -15.12
C THR A 59 -6.09 -2.44 -13.75
N GLY A 60 -7.16 -1.89 -13.17
CA GLY A 60 -7.69 -2.38 -11.90
C GLY A 60 -9.08 -1.83 -11.63
N LYS A 61 -9.88 -2.59 -10.90
CA LYS A 61 -11.22 -2.18 -10.48
C LYS A 61 -11.29 -2.20 -8.95
N PRO A 62 -11.29 -1.04 -8.28
CA PRO A 62 -11.58 -0.96 -6.84
C PRO A 62 -12.96 -1.53 -6.54
N ASP A 63 -13.18 -2.05 -5.32
CA ASP A 63 -14.53 -2.49 -4.93
C ASP A 63 -15.48 -1.29 -4.83
N TYR A 64 -15.02 -0.23 -4.16
CA TYR A 64 -15.76 1.03 -4.01
C TYR A 64 -14.84 2.24 -4.14
N LEU A 65 -15.48 3.38 -4.39
CA LEU A 65 -14.93 4.72 -4.42
C LEU A 65 -15.75 5.59 -3.46
N ILE A 66 -15.07 6.44 -2.70
CA ILE A 66 -15.71 7.50 -1.91
C ILE A 66 -15.39 8.81 -2.62
N ASP A 67 -16.44 9.54 -3.00
CA ASP A 67 -16.31 10.85 -3.63
C ASP A 67 -16.48 11.95 -2.57
N GLN A 68 -15.40 12.66 -2.27
CA GLN A 68 -15.39 13.79 -1.33
C GLN A 68 -15.34 15.14 -2.08
N GLY A 69 -15.78 15.15 -3.34
CA GLY A 69 -15.83 16.29 -4.24
C GLY A 69 -14.48 16.67 -4.83
N ARG A 70 -13.46 16.91 -3.99
CA ARG A 70 -12.09 17.23 -4.44
C ARG A 70 -11.14 16.04 -4.42
N GLU A 71 -11.54 14.95 -3.77
CA GLU A 71 -10.75 13.73 -3.66
C GLU A 71 -11.64 12.52 -3.96
N ILE A 72 -11.06 11.54 -4.64
CA ILE A 72 -11.67 10.24 -4.88
C ILE A 72 -10.82 9.22 -4.12
N ILE A 73 -11.42 8.53 -3.16
CA ILE A 73 -10.73 7.59 -2.28
C ILE A 73 -11.09 6.16 -2.66
N PRO A 74 -10.12 5.31 -3.04
CA PRO A 74 -10.40 3.91 -3.31
C PRO A 74 -10.60 3.13 -2.02
N VAL A 75 -11.55 2.20 -2.06
CA VAL A 75 -11.80 1.23 -0.99
C VAL A 75 -11.68 -0.19 -1.56
N GLU A 76 -10.85 -0.99 -0.90
CA GLU A 76 -10.69 -2.42 -1.17
C GLU A 76 -11.25 -3.22 0.01
N VAL A 77 -12.13 -4.19 -0.27
CA VAL A 77 -12.74 -5.06 0.74
C VAL A 77 -12.01 -6.39 0.80
N LYS A 78 -11.69 -6.84 2.02
CA LYS A 78 -11.05 -8.12 2.29
C LYS A 78 -11.93 -8.92 3.24
N SER A 79 -12.26 -10.16 2.84
CA SER A 79 -13.01 -11.11 3.68
C SER A 79 -12.20 -11.60 4.88
N ALA A 80 -10.87 -11.56 4.79
CA ALA A 80 -10.00 -11.87 5.89
C ALA A 80 -10.16 -10.86 7.04
N ARG A 81 -9.83 -11.32 8.25
CA ARG A 81 -9.65 -10.42 9.41
C ARG A 81 -8.31 -9.69 9.30
N LEU A 82 -8.22 -8.54 9.96
CA LEU A 82 -6.94 -7.87 10.14
C LEU A 82 -6.06 -8.77 11.01
N GLY A 83 -4.88 -9.15 10.50
CA GLY A 83 -3.97 -10.09 11.16
C GLY A 83 -3.26 -9.48 12.37
N GLN A 84 -1.93 -9.37 12.33
CA GLN A 84 -1.08 -8.83 13.41
C GLN A 84 -1.25 -7.30 13.57
N ASN A 85 -2.49 -6.83 13.67
CA ASN A 85 -2.90 -5.44 13.62
C ASN A 85 -2.40 -4.66 12.39
N GLN A 86 -1.88 -5.31 11.35
CA GLN A 86 -1.31 -4.61 10.19
C GLN A 86 -1.84 -5.21 8.89
N PRO A 87 -2.08 -4.37 7.86
CA PRO A 87 -2.38 -4.89 6.53
C PRO A 87 -1.21 -5.69 5.97
N TYR A 88 -1.52 -6.76 5.23
CA TYR A 88 -0.54 -7.49 4.43
C TYR A 88 0.04 -6.58 3.34
N ASP A 89 1.32 -6.75 3.01
CA ASP A 89 2.00 -5.90 2.02
C ASP A 89 1.35 -6.01 0.63
N SER A 90 0.85 -7.19 0.27
CA SER A 90 0.07 -7.38 -0.96
C SER A 90 -1.21 -6.52 -0.99
N HIS A 91 -1.90 -6.38 0.15
CA HIS A 91 -3.09 -5.52 0.24
C HIS A 91 -2.73 -4.04 0.16
N LYS A 92 -1.59 -3.63 0.75
CA LYS A 92 -1.08 -2.25 0.64
C LYS A 92 -0.75 -1.90 -0.81
N LEU A 93 -0.02 -2.77 -1.50
CA LEU A 93 0.37 -2.55 -2.90
C LEU A 93 -0.83 -2.57 -3.84
N GLN A 94 -1.79 -3.46 -3.61
CA GLN A 94 -3.05 -3.47 -4.38
C GLN A 94 -3.83 -2.17 -4.19
N LEU A 95 -3.98 -1.68 -2.96
CA LEU A 95 -4.64 -0.39 -2.71
C LEU A 95 -3.86 0.77 -3.35
N ALA A 96 -2.53 0.75 -3.26
CA ALA A 96 -1.67 1.74 -3.92
C ALA A 96 -1.86 1.73 -5.44
N ALA A 97 -2.08 0.56 -6.06
CA ALA A 97 -2.38 0.44 -7.48
C ALA A 97 -3.66 1.18 -7.84
N TYR A 98 -4.72 1.09 -7.03
CA TYR A 98 -5.93 1.87 -7.24
C TYR A 98 -5.72 3.36 -7.04
N CYS A 99 -4.93 3.77 -6.04
CA CYS A 99 -4.59 5.19 -5.89
C CYS A 99 -3.86 5.74 -7.12
N LEU A 100 -2.92 4.97 -7.68
CA LEU A 100 -2.21 5.33 -8.91
C LEU A 100 -3.16 5.41 -10.11
N LEU A 101 -4.09 4.46 -10.22
CA LEU A 101 -5.06 4.45 -11.31
C LEU A 101 -6.00 5.66 -11.26
N ILE A 102 -6.45 6.06 -10.07
CA ILE A 102 -7.24 7.29 -9.88
C ILE A 102 -6.39 8.53 -10.22
N GLU A 103 -5.13 8.59 -9.75
CA GLU A 103 -4.18 9.67 -10.07
C GLU A 103 -4.05 9.87 -11.58
N GLU A 104 -3.93 8.77 -12.35
CA GLU A 104 -3.71 8.82 -13.80
C GLU A 104 -5.00 9.01 -14.62
N SER A 105 -6.13 8.46 -14.19
CA SER A 105 -7.39 8.51 -14.95
C SER A 105 -8.26 9.73 -14.63
N GLU A 106 -8.24 10.19 -13.38
CA GLU A 106 -9.06 11.31 -12.91
C GLU A 106 -8.23 12.59 -12.72
N GLY A 107 -6.91 12.52 -12.83
CA GLY A 107 -5.99 13.66 -12.67
C GLY A 107 -5.89 14.19 -11.24
N VAL A 108 -6.50 13.49 -10.28
CA VAL A 108 -6.50 13.84 -8.85
C VAL A 108 -5.77 12.74 -8.09
N ARG A 109 -4.74 13.13 -7.34
CA ARG A 109 -3.99 12.20 -6.50
C ARG A 109 -4.72 11.95 -5.18
N PRO A 110 -5.14 10.72 -4.86
CA PRO A 110 -5.73 10.42 -3.55
C PRO A 110 -4.71 10.63 -2.44
N ALA A 111 -5.12 11.24 -1.32
CA ALA A 111 -4.25 11.38 -0.16
C ALA A 111 -4.03 10.03 0.57
N TYR A 112 -4.99 9.12 0.43
CA TYR A 112 -5.02 7.80 1.06
C TYR A 112 -5.98 6.87 0.33
N GLY A 113 -5.96 5.59 0.69
CA GLY A 113 -7.03 4.64 0.38
C GLY A 113 -7.50 3.94 1.65
N VAL A 114 -8.56 3.15 1.54
CA VAL A 114 -9.12 2.39 2.66
C VAL A 114 -9.10 0.90 2.36
N ILE A 115 -8.61 0.10 3.30
CA ILE A 115 -8.74 -1.36 3.27
C ILE A 115 -9.78 -1.75 4.32
N LYS A 116 -10.92 -2.27 3.87
CA LYS A 116 -11.99 -2.76 4.74
C LYS A 116 -11.84 -4.26 4.95
N TYR A 117 -11.29 -4.65 6.09
CA TYR A 117 -11.30 -6.02 6.58
C TYR A 117 -12.66 -6.37 7.20
N ALA A 118 -12.89 -7.66 7.45
CA ALA A 118 -14.11 -8.15 8.09
C ALA A 118 -14.37 -7.50 9.47
N ASP A 119 -13.31 -7.21 10.23
CA ASP A 119 -13.35 -6.72 11.61
C ASP A 119 -12.76 -5.31 11.80
N ALA A 120 -12.15 -4.72 10.78
CA ALA A 120 -11.52 -3.40 10.86
C ALA A 120 -11.55 -2.65 9.53
N ALA A 121 -11.43 -1.32 9.56
CA ALA A 121 -11.15 -0.51 8.38
C ALA A 121 -9.87 0.29 8.62
N ILE A 122 -8.91 0.17 7.69
CA ILE A 122 -7.61 0.80 7.79
C ILE A 122 -7.47 1.87 6.72
N ARG A 123 -7.27 3.11 7.15
CA ARG A 123 -6.84 4.23 6.31
C ARG A 123 -5.34 4.11 6.06
N LEU A 124 -4.94 3.95 4.81
CA LEU A 124 -3.55 3.84 4.39
C LEU A 124 -3.12 5.07 3.58
N PRO A 125 -2.19 5.92 4.08
CA PRO A 125 -1.70 7.08 3.34
C PRO A 125 -1.01 6.70 2.02
N TYR A 126 -1.37 7.39 0.93
CA TYR A 126 -0.76 7.18 -0.40
C TYR A 126 0.51 8.02 -0.57
N THR A 127 1.52 7.65 0.22
CA THR A 127 2.80 8.36 0.27
C THR A 127 3.61 8.21 -1.01
N ALA A 128 4.57 9.12 -1.23
CA ALA A 128 5.54 8.97 -2.33
C ALA A 128 6.36 7.67 -2.22
N ALA A 129 6.67 7.21 -1.00
CA ALA A 129 7.37 5.95 -0.78
C ALA A 129 6.52 4.74 -1.21
N LEU A 130 5.24 4.69 -0.82
CA LEU A 130 4.33 3.61 -1.23
C LEU A 130 4.10 3.61 -2.75
N ARG A 131 3.99 4.80 -3.36
CA ARG A 131 3.93 4.94 -4.82
C ARG A 131 5.21 4.42 -5.49
N ALA A 132 6.39 4.76 -4.97
CA ALA A 132 7.66 4.28 -5.51
C ALA A 132 7.81 2.76 -5.36
N GLU A 133 7.39 2.21 -4.22
CA GLU A 133 7.38 0.77 -3.97
C GLU A 133 6.49 0.03 -4.99
N LEU A 134 5.27 0.51 -5.21
CA LEU A 134 4.39 -0.01 -6.26
C LEU A 134 5.04 0.02 -7.65
N LEU A 135 5.60 1.16 -8.06
CA LEU A 135 6.21 1.29 -9.38
C LEU A 135 7.42 0.36 -9.53
N HIS A 136 8.20 0.19 -8.48
CA HIS A 136 9.30 -0.76 -8.44
C HIS A 136 8.80 -2.21 -8.58
N THR A 137 7.74 -2.59 -7.85
CA THR A 137 7.12 -3.90 -7.98
C THR A 137 6.61 -4.16 -9.40
N LEU A 138 5.96 -3.18 -10.03
CA LEU A 138 5.50 -3.31 -11.42
C LEU A 138 6.66 -3.50 -12.40
N ASP A 139 7.78 -2.80 -12.20
CA ASP A 139 8.99 -2.98 -13.00
C ASP A 139 9.60 -4.38 -12.83
N LEU A 140 9.70 -4.89 -11.59
CA LEU A 140 10.13 -6.27 -11.33
C LEU A 140 9.23 -7.28 -12.04
N MET A 141 7.90 -7.15 -11.91
CA MET A 141 6.94 -8.04 -12.57
C MET A 141 7.10 -8.06 -14.09
N ARG A 142 7.37 -6.90 -14.73
CA ARG A 142 7.60 -6.82 -16.17
C ARG A 142 8.92 -7.47 -16.58
N ARG A 143 9.97 -7.32 -15.78
CA ARG A 143 11.26 -7.98 -16.03
C ARG A 143 11.12 -9.49 -15.91
N ASP A 144 10.43 -9.97 -14.88
CA ASP A 144 10.17 -11.39 -14.66
C ASP A 144 9.35 -11.99 -15.80
N LEU A 145 8.34 -11.26 -16.30
CA LEU A 145 7.54 -11.68 -17.46
C LEU A 145 8.38 -11.87 -18.74
N ALA A 146 9.42 -11.07 -18.92
CA ALA A 146 10.33 -11.15 -20.08
C ALA A 146 11.49 -12.14 -19.86
N ALA A 147 11.69 -12.63 -18.63
CA ALA A 147 12.80 -13.50 -18.29
C ALA A 147 12.56 -14.94 -18.77
N ARG A 148 13.64 -15.64 -19.14
CA ARG A 148 13.56 -17.07 -19.48
C ARG A 148 13.34 -17.96 -18.27
N HIS A 149 13.78 -17.49 -17.11
CA HIS A 149 13.70 -18.20 -15.84
C HIS A 149 13.49 -17.17 -14.73
N VAL A 150 12.56 -17.47 -13.83
CA VAL A 150 12.21 -16.66 -12.66
C VAL A 150 12.26 -17.58 -11.46
N SER A 151 13.13 -17.28 -10.51
CA SER A 151 13.27 -18.06 -9.28
C SER A 151 12.19 -17.69 -8.26
N ARG A 152 11.94 -18.60 -7.31
CA ARG A 152 11.03 -18.33 -6.20
C ARG A 152 11.49 -17.11 -5.39
N SER A 153 10.54 -16.25 -5.04
CA SER A 153 10.83 -14.97 -4.36
C SER A 153 10.86 -15.06 -2.82
N HIS A 154 10.80 -16.25 -2.23
CA HIS A 154 10.69 -16.47 -0.79
C HIS A 154 11.11 -17.89 -0.40
N ASP A 155 11.33 -18.15 0.89
CA ASP A 155 11.57 -19.50 1.42
C ASP A 155 10.44 -20.00 2.33
N ASP A 156 9.26 -19.37 2.27
CA ASP A 156 8.08 -19.76 3.04
C ASP A 156 7.39 -21.05 2.48
N PRO A 157 7.45 -22.19 3.19
CA PRO A 157 6.85 -23.43 2.74
C PRO A 157 5.31 -23.39 2.71
N ALA A 158 4.68 -22.56 3.56
CA ALA A 158 3.23 -22.42 3.59
C ALA A 158 2.71 -21.76 2.30
N ARG A 159 3.42 -20.73 1.81
CA ARG A 159 3.12 -20.12 0.51
C ARG A 159 3.27 -21.13 -0.64
N CYS A 160 4.31 -21.96 -0.64
CA CYS A 160 4.48 -23.01 -1.64
C CYS A 160 3.33 -24.02 -1.63
N ARG A 161 2.91 -24.50 -0.45
CA ARG A 161 1.82 -25.50 -0.31
C ARG A 161 0.47 -25.02 -0.86
N HIS A 162 0.22 -23.71 -0.84
CA HIS A 162 -1.03 -23.11 -1.32
C HIS A 162 -0.87 -22.39 -2.68
N CYS A 163 0.29 -22.50 -3.33
CA CYS A 163 0.55 -21.83 -4.60
C CYS A 163 -0.16 -22.56 -5.75
N GLY A 164 -1.03 -21.86 -6.47
CA GLY A 164 -1.71 -22.41 -7.66
C GLY A 164 -0.75 -22.81 -8.80
N TYR A 165 0.48 -22.30 -8.79
CA TYR A 165 1.53 -22.59 -9.76
C TYR A 165 2.55 -23.64 -9.28
N ALA A 166 2.31 -24.31 -8.15
CA ALA A 166 3.27 -25.27 -7.58
C ALA A 166 3.73 -26.35 -8.59
N HIS A 167 2.82 -26.81 -9.46
CA HIS A 167 3.11 -27.81 -10.49
C HIS A 167 4.10 -27.34 -11.57
N ALA A 168 4.20 -26.02 -11.80
CA ALA A 168 5.04 -25.40 -12.82
C ALA A 168 6.26 -24.65 -12.24
N CYS A 169 6.36 -24.57 -10.91
CA CYS A 169 7.42 -23.81 -10.21
C CYS A 169 8.81 -24.46 -10.37
N GLY A 170 8.89 -25.79 -10.51
CA GLY A 170 10.15 -26.53 -10.71
C GLY A 170 11.10 -26.58 -9.49
N GLU A 171 10.93 -25.67 -8.52
CA GLU A 171 11.66 -25.62 -7.26
C GLU A 171 10.81 -26.25 -6.14
N GLN A 172 10.89 -27.58 -5.99
CA GLN A 172 10.42 -28.28 -4.78
C GLN A 172 11.49 -28.27 -3.70
#